data_AF-A0A945BJM0-F1
#
_entry.id   AF-A0A945BJM0-F1
#
_cell.length_a   1.000
_cell.length_b   1.000
_cell.length_c   1.000
_cell.angle_alpha   90.00
_cell.angle_beta   90.00
_cell.angle_gamma   90.00
#
_symmetry.space_group_name_H-M   'P 1'
#
loop_
_entity.id
_entity.type
_entity.pdbx_description
1 polymer ?
#
loop_
_entity_poly.entity_id
_entity_poly.type
_entity_poly.pdbx_seq_one_letter_code
_entity_poly.pdbx_strand_id
1 'polypeptide(L)'
;NEGLTLELHATGKGLTPPLDKLVTLDIPDFEITKTDDQGLSIARVESGALGVNAVSERTWLLTLKPTADAGESLTFKFPQPTGLVAKSVFKQYSDADLVEVDSELALVGLSLNPPPTWPWFAGSAAVLLLGIGAWRVAKRDDVKVAAPVFEVPEVCTPFAVIDLLQRIAAAPPKSLAATHRDRLRSDIREIEQLHFAPNTAQTNGHGDLQSIARNWVGKLN
;
A
#
# COMPACT_ATOMS: atom_id res chain seq x y z
N ASN A 1 -14.26 -6.71 -18.29
CA ASN A 1 -14.40 -6.36 -19.73
C ASN A 1 -13.21 -5.53 -20.17
N GLU A 2 -12.06 -6.16 -20.27
CA GLU A 2 -10.89 -5.56 -20.89
C GLU A 2 -11.04 -5.66 -22.41
N GLY A 3 -10.79 -4.56 -23.13
CA GLY A 3 -10.83 -4.52 -24.59
C GLY A 3 -9.44 -4.78 -25.16
N LEU A 4 -9.37 -5.44 -26.31
CA LEU A 4 -8.12 -5.67 -27.04
C LEU A 4 -7.91 -4.53 -28.06
N THR A 5 -6.66 -4.12 -28.25
CA THR A 5 -6.30 -3.17 -29.31
C THR A 5 -5.49 -3.90 -30.38
N LEU A 6 -5.93 -3.80 -31.63
CA LEU A 6 -5.22 -4.35 -32.78
C LEU A 6 -4.73 -3.21 -33.67
N GLU A 7 -3.42 -3.16 -33.89
CA GLU A 7 -2.81 -2.26 -34.86
C GLU A 7 -2.58 -3.02 -36.16
N LEU A 8 -3.00 -2.43 -37.28
CA LEU A 8 -2.70 -2.91 -38.61
C LEU A 8 -1.88 -1.86 -39.34
N HIS A 9 -0.69 -2.25 -39.78
CA HIS A 9 0.20 -1.40 -40.55
C HIS A 9 0.42 -2.03 -41.93
N ALA A 10 0.15 -1.25 -42.98
CA ALA A 10 0.35 -1.67 -44.35
C ALA A 10 1.32 -0.74 -45.07
N THR A 11 2.22 -1.34 -45.85
CA THR A 11 3.15 -0.64 -46.75
C THR A 11 2.97 -1.20 -48.16
N GLY A 12 2.83 -0.31 -49.15
CA GLY A 12 2.58 -0.71 -50.53
C GLY A 12 3.26 0.18 -51.56
N LYS A 13 3.51 -0.39 -52.75
CA LYS A 13 3.87 0.41 -53.94
C LYS A 13 2.58 0.92 -54.58
N GLY A 14 2.51 2.22 -54.81
CA GLY A 14 1.28 2.94 -55.16
C GLY A 14 0.54 3.43 -53.92
N LEU A 15 -0.76 3.67 -54.09
CA LEU A 15 -1.64 4.08 -53.00
C LEU A 15 -2.17 2.84 -52.27
N THR A 16 -1.90 2.75 -50.98
CA THR A 16 -2.38 1.64 -50.14
C THR A 16 -3.92 1.70 -50.05
N PRO A 17 -4.62 0.61 -50.42
CA PRO A 17 -6.08 0.58 -50.43
C PRO A 17 -6.66 0.63 -49.00
N PRO A 18 -7.98 0.85 -48.85
CA PRO A 18 -8.62 0.81 -47.54
C PRO A 18 -8.58 -0.59 -46.91
N LEU A 19 -8.77 -0.63 -45.59
CA LEU A 19 -8.60 -1.80 -44.74
C LEU A 19 -9.44 -3.02 -45.20
N ASP A 20 -10.68 -2.78 -45.64
CA ASP A 20 -11.63 -3.82 -46.10
C ASP A 20 -11.15 -4.58 -47.34
N LYS A 21 -10.19 -4.02 -48.08
CA LYS A 21 -9.58 -4.68 -49.24
C LYS A 21 -8.34 -5.48 -48.88
N LEU A 22 -7.70 -5.16 -47.76
CA LEU A 22 -6.43 -5.78 -47.33
C LEU A 22 -6.64 -6.99 -46.45
N VAL A 23 -7.69 -6.99 -45.63
CA VAL A 23 -7.90 -8.00 -44.58
C VAL A 23 -9.38 -8.27 -44.41
N THR A 24 -9.74 -9.55 -44.23
CA THR A 24 -11.10 -9.94 -43.86
C THR A 24 -11.28 -9.70 -42.37
N LEU A 25 -12.07 -8.69 -42.00
CA LEU A 25 -12.32 -8.27 -40.61
C LEU A 25 -13.37 -9.14 -39.89
N ASP A 26 -13.31 -10.45 -40.10
CA ASP A 26 -14.12 -11.43 -39.37
C ASP A 26 -13.26 -12.04 -38.27
N ILE A 27 -13.48 -11.60 -37.03
CA ILE A 27 -12.70 -12.00 -35.86
C ILE A 27 -13.63 -12.73 -34.91
N PRO A 28 -13.55 -14.07 -34.82
CA PRO A 28 -14.40 -14.86 -33.94
C PRO A 28 -14.34 -14.36 -32.49
N ASP A 29 -15.49 -14.36 -31.81
CA ASP A 29 -15.65 -13.97 -30.39
C ASP A 29 -15.34 -12.49 -30.06
N PHE A 30 -15.03 -11.65 -31.05
CA PHE A 30 -14.75 -10.23 -30.86
C PHE A 30 -15.61 -9.33 -31.75
N GLU A 31 -16.13 -8.26 -31.16
CA GLU A 31 -16.80 -7.17 -31.87
C GLU A 31 -15.84 -5.96 -31.99
N ILE A 32 -15.71 -5.41 -33.20
CA ILE A 32 -14.95 -4.18 -33.44
C ILE A 32 -15.81 -2.98 -33.04
N THR A 33 -15.48 -2.36 -31.91
CA THR A 33 -16.23 -1.22 -31.35
C THR A 33 -15.73 0.13 -31.84
N LYS A 34 -14.48 0.22 -32.29
CA LYS A 34 -13.90 1.43 -32.87
C LYS A 34 -12.88 1.05 -33.95
N THR A 35 -12.90 1.79 -35.05
CA THR A 35 -11.88 1.76 -36.10
C THR A 35 -11.34 3.17 -36.28
N ASP A 36 -10.05 3.34 -36.04
CA ASP A 36 -9.34 4.61 -36.22
C ASP A 36 -8.37 4.48 -37.40
N ASP A 37 -8.57 5.29 -38.43
CA ASP A 37 -7.74 5.31 -39.63
C ASP A 37 -6.78 6.50 -39.56
N GLN A 38 -5.49 6.22 -39.42
CA GLN A 38 -4.46 7.27 -39.29
C GLN A 38 -4.13 7.95 -40.63
N GLY A 39 -4.81 7.55 -41.70
CA GLY A 39 -4.65 8.14 -43.02
C GLY A 39 -3.46 7.56 -43.80
N LEU A 40 -3.47 7.86 -45.10
CA LEU A 40 -2.42 7.44 -46.01
C LEU A 40 -1.24 8.43 -45.94
N SER A 41 -0.03 7.90 -45.79
CA SER A 41 1.22 8.66 -45.85
C SER A 41 2.07 8.20 -47.04
N ILE A 42 2.80 9.11 -47.67
CA ILE A 42 3.80 8.78 -48.68
C ILE A 42 5.16 8.68 -47.97
N ALA A 43 5.67 7.47 -47.82
CA ALA A 43 6.94 7.22 -47.16
C ALA A 43 8.13 7.62 -48.05
N ARG A 44 8.06 7.34 -49.35
CA ARG A 44 9.10 7.68 -50.33
C ARG A 44 8.60 7.56 -51.76
N VAL A 45 9.38 8.06 -52.72
CA VAL A 45 9.16 7.89 -54.15
C VAL A 45 10.31 7.09 -54.72
N GLU A 46 10.00 5.96 -55.37
CA GLU A 46 10.98 5.09 -56.02
C GLU A 46 10.88 5.24 -57.55
N SER A 47 12.03 5.44 -58.19
CA SER A 47 12.13 5.38 -59.65
C SER A 47 12.71 4.03 -60.04
N GLY A 48 11.95 3.24 -60.81
CA GLY A 48 12.37 1.94 -61.31
C GLY A 48 12.17 1.79 -62.81
N ALA A 49 12.48 0.60 -63.33
CA ALA A 49 12.35 0.30 -64.77
C ALA A 49 10.90 0.48 -65.31
N LEU A 50 9.90 0.37 -64.44
CA LEU A 50 8.47 0.51 -64.75
C LEU A 50 7.95 1.95 -64.52
N GLY A 51 8.83 2.90 -64.20
CA GLY A 51 8.49 4.30 -63.94
C GLY A 51 8.62 4.71 -62.48
N VAL A 52 8.07 5.89 -62.17
CA VAL A 52 8.10 6.50 -60.84
C VAL A 52 6.87 6.06 -60.05
N ASN A 53 7.09 5.41 -58.92
CA ASN A 53 6.03 4.92 -58.03
C ASN A 53 6.25 5.46 -56.61
N ALA A 54 5.18 5.95 -55.98
CA ALA A 54 5.20 6.26 -54.56
C ALA A 54 5.14 4.95 -53.75
N VAL A 55 5.88 4.89 -52.64
CA VAL A 55 5.68 3.89 -51.59
C VAL A 55 4.86 4.58 -50.52
N SER A 56 3.67 4.04 -50.24
CA SER A 56 2.78 4.57 -49.23
C SER A 56 2.66 3.62 -48.04
N GLU A 57 2.34 4.22 -46.91
CA GLU A 57 2.06 3.54 -45.65
C GLU A 57 0.70 3.99 -45.12
N ARG A 58 -0.01 3.09 -44.46
CA ARG A 58 -1.27 3.41 -43.78
C ARG A 58 -1.40 2.53 -42.55
N THR A 59 -1.81 3.15 -41.44
CA THR A 59 -2.00 2.47 -40.16
C THR A 59 -3.46 2.60 -39.72
N TRP A 60 -3.99 1.51 -39.18
CA TRP A 60 -5.31 1.46 -38.56
C TRP A 60 -5.18 0.96 -37.12
N LEU A 61 -5.96 1.54 -36.22
CA LEU A 61 -6.09 1.10 -34.84
C LEU A 61 -7.53 0.65 -34.58
N LEU A 62 -7.71 -0.64 -34.29
CA LEU A 62 -9.00 -1.24 -34.00
C LEU A 62 -9.13 -1.51 -32.50
N THR A 63 -10.27 -1.15 -31.93
CA THR A 63 -10.64 -1.51 -30.54
C THR A 63 -11.67 -2.61 -30.56
N LEU A 64 -11.29 -3.78 -30.05
CA LEU A 64 -12.12 -4.97 -29.99
C LEU A 64 -12.64 -5.21 -28.58
N LYS A 65 -13.87 -5.68 -28.47
CA LYS A 65 -14.43 -6.19 -27.22
C LYS A 65 -14.90 -7.62 -27.40
N PRO A 66 -14.73 -8.49 -26.39
CA PRO A 66 -15.38 -9.80 -26.40
C PRO A 66 -16.89 -9.67 -26.60
N THR A 67 -17.47 -10.54 -27.40
CA THR A 67 -18.93 -10.64 -27.54
C THR A 67 -19.54 -11.19 -26.23
N ALA A 68 -20.84 -10.97 -26.01
CA ALA A 68 -21.50 -11.47 -24.79
C ALA A 68 -21.53 -13.01 -24.71
N ASP A 69 -21.45 -13.68 -25.85
CA ASP A 69 -21.45 -15.15 -25.98
C ASP A 69 -20.03 -15.76 -25.94
N ALA A 70 -19.01 -14.92 -25.78
CA ALA A 70 -17.62 -15.33 -25.64
C ALA A 70 -17.43 -16.19 -24.38
N GLY A 71 -16.89 -17.41 -24.54
CA GLY A 71 -16.60 -18.32 -23.42
C GLY A 71 -15.55 -17.79 -22.44
N GLU A 72 -15.34 -18.48 -21.32
CA GLU A 72 -14.39 -18.07 -20.27
C GLU A 72 -12.92 -17.99 -20.74
N SER A 73 -12.57 -18.73 -21.79
CA SER A 73 -11.25 -18.72 -22.41
C SER A 73 -11.36 -18.25 -23.85
N LEU A 74 -10.86 -17.05 -24.13
CA LEU A 74 -10.89 -16.45 -25.45
C LEU A 74 -9.57 -16.70 -26.17
N THR A 75 -9.66 -17.20 -27.40
CA THR A 75 -8.51 -17.31 -28.30
C THR A 75 -8.66 -16.24 -29.37
N PHE A 76 -7.79 -15.24 -29.34
CA PHE A 76 -7.74 -14.28 -30.43
C PHE A 76 -7.06 -14.91 -31.64
N LYS A 77 -7.57 -14.63 -32.83
CA LYS A 77 -6.96 -14.98 -34.12
C LYS A 77 -6.79 -13.72 -34.96
N PHE A 78 -5.65 -13.58 -35.62
CA PHE A 78 -5.44 -12.43 -36.50
C PHE A 78 -6.37 -12.49 -37.72
N PRO A 79 -6.87 -11.33 -38.19
CA PRO A 79 -7.62 -11.24 -39.44
C PRO A 79 -6.82 -11.79 -40.62
N GLN A 80 -7.49 -12.53 -41.51
CA GLN A 80 -6.82 -13.16 -42.65
C GLN A 80 -6.54 -12.13 -43.76
N PRO A 81 -5.28 -12.02 -44.24
CA PRO A 81 -4.96 -11.17 -45.39
C PRO A 81 -5.66 -11.61 -46.66
N THR A 82 -6.07 -10.65 -47.50
CA THR A 82 -6.62 -10.94 -48.83
C THR A 82 -5.49 -11.21 -49.83
N GLY A 83 -5.86 -11.66 -51.04
CA GLY A 83 -4.90 -11.87 -52.13
C GLY A 83 -4.19 -10.61 -52.63
N LEU A 84 -4.56 -9.41 -52.14
CA LEU A 84 -3.83 -8.16 -52.43
C LEU A 84 -2.57 -8.01 -51.56
N VAL A 85 -2.46 -8.75 -50.45
CA VAL A 85 -1.34 -8.67 -49.53
C VAL A 85 -0.25 -9.65 -49.96
N ALA A 86 0.87 -9.12 -50.44
CA ALA A 86 1.99 -9.95 -50.90
C ALA A 86 2.76 -10.63 -49.75
N LYS A 87 2.81 -9.99 -48.58
CA LYS A 87 3.48 -10.49 -47.38
C LYS A 87 2.77 -9.96 -46.14
N SER A 88 2.58 -10.82 -45.15
CA SER A 88 2.05 -10.47 -43.83
C SER A 88 3.03 -10.91 -42.73
N VAL A 89 3.09 -10.13 -41.66
CA VAL A 89 3.85 -10.44 -40.45
C VAL A 89 2.93 -10.15 -39.27
N PHE A 90 2.77 -11.11 -38.37
CA PHE A 90 1.92 -10.98 -37.19
C PHE A 90 2.80 -10.83 -35.96
N LYS A 91 2.47 -9.89 -35.08
CA LYS A 91 3.27 -9.60 -33.91
C LYS A 91 2.42 -9.42 -32.67
N GLN A 92 2.96 -9.82 -31.53
CA GLN A 92 2.33 -9.70 -30.22
C GLN A 92 3.30 -9.02 -29.24
N TYR A 93 2.75 -8.21 -28.34
CA TYR A 93 3.49 -7.72 -27.17
C TYR A 93 3.65 -8.86 -26.15
N SER A 94 4.89 -9.22 -25.85
CA SER A 94 5.28 -10.18 -24.82
C SER A 94 6.33 -9.52 -23.93
N ASP A 95 6.03 -9.34 -22.65
CA ASP A 95 6.91 -8.69 -21.67
C ASP A 95 7.48 -7.33 -22.15
N ALA A 96 6.59 -6.47 -22.68
CA ALA A 96 6.89 -5.17 -23.31
C ALA A 96 7.66 -5.20 -24.65
N ASP A 97 8.09 -6.37 -25.11
CA ASP A 97 8.75 -6.54 -26.41
C ASP A 97 7.77 -7.01 -27.50
N LEU A 98 8.02 -6.63 -28.74
CA LEU A 98 7.21 -7.03 -29.89
C LEU A 98 7.81 -8.26 -30.58
N VAL A 99 7.14 -9.40 -30.47
CA VAL A 99 7.61 -10.70 -30.96
C VAL A 99 6.76 -11.16 -32.16
N GLU A 100 7.39 -11.71 -33.19
CA GLU A 100 6.69 -12.30 -34.34
C GLU A 100 6.06 -13.64 -33.96
N VAL A 101 4.79 -13.82 -34.33
CA VAL A 101 3.97 -14.99 -33.97
C VAL A 101 3.31 -15.58 -35.21
N ASP A 102 2.92 -16.85 -35.13
CA ASP A 102 2.07 -17.44 -36.17
C ASP A 102 0.67 -16.80 -36.15
N SER A 103 0.09 -16.64 -37.33
CA SER A 103 -1.30 -16.20 -37.54
C SER A 103 -2.32 -16.95 -36.69
N GLU A 104 -2.10 -18.24 -36.44
CA GLU A 104 -3.03 -19.11 -35.70
C GLU A 104 -2.83 -19.07 -34.18
N LEU A 105 -1.65 -18.64 -33.71
CA LEU A 105 -1.26 -18.69 -32.29
C LEU A 105 -1.42 -17.34 -31.58
N ALA A 106 -2.17 -16.43 -32.19
CA ALA A 106 -2.12 -15.01 -31.92
C ALA A 106 -2.25 -14.65 -30.43
N LEU A 107 -3.18 -15.25 -29.68
CA LEU A 107 -3.17 -15.22 -28.21
C LEU A 107 -3.86 -16.49 -27.64
N VAL A 108 -3.09 -17.58 -27.45
CA VAL A 108 -3.54 -18.71 -26.62
C VAL A 108 -3.37 -18.31 -25.15
N GLY A 109 -4.47 -18.12 -24.42
CA GLY A 109 -4.43 -17.96 -22.96
C GLY A 109 -4.60 -16.53 -22.42
N LEU A 110 -5.20 -15.60 -23.18
CA LEU A 110 -5.71 -14.37 -22.58
C LEU A 110 -6.91 -14.70 -21.67
N SER A 111 -6.64 -14.85 -20.38
CA SER A 111 -7.70 -14.82 -19.37
C SER A 111 -8.14 -13.38 -19.17
N LEU A 112 -9.10 -12.91 -19.98
CA LEU A 112 -9.69 -11.57 -19.86
C LEU A 112 -10.53 -11.39 -18.57
N ASN A 113 -10.72 -12.47 -17.82
CA ASN A 113 -11.14 -12.48 -16.43
C ASN A 113 -10.00 -13.01 -15.57
N PRO A 114 -9.16 -12.15 -14.97
CA PRO A 114 -8.28 -12.60 -13.89
C PRO A 114 -9.14 -13.12 -12.73
N PRO A 115 -8.70 -14.17 -12.01
CA PRO A 115 -9.42 -14.66 -10.84
C PRO A 115 -9.63 -13.52 -9.84
N PRO A 116 -10.79 -13.44 -9.18
CA PRO A 116 -11.12 -12.33 -8.30
C PRO A 116 -10.05 -12.21 -7.20
N THR A 117 -9.48 -11.02 -7.02
CA THR A 117 -8.44 -10.76 -6.00
C THR A 117 -9.00 -10.59 -4.58
N TRP A 118 -10.33 -10.48 -4.46
CA TRP A 118 -11.06 -10.36 -3.19
C TRP A 118 -10.72 -11.41 -2.11
N PRO A 119 -10.50 -12.71 -2.43
CA PRO A 119 -10.14 -13.73 -1.44
C PRO A 119 -8.83 -13.42 -0.71
N TRP A 120 -7.86 -12.77 -1.39
CA TRP A 120 -6.59 -12.36 -0.76
C TRP A 120 -6.81 -11.25 0.28
N PHE A 121 -7.69 -10.30 -0.02
CA PHE A 121 -8.07 -9.24 0.93
C PHE A 121 -8.84 -9.82 2.12
N ALA A 122 -9.78 -10.74 1.89
CA ALA A 122 -10.51 -11.43 2.95
C ALA A 122 -9.58 -12.24 3.87
N GLY A 123 -8.61 -12.96 3.31
CA GLY A 123 -7.59 -13.68 4.06
C GLY A 123 -6.72 -12.75 4.92
N SER A 124 -6.27 -11.63 4.35
CA SER A 124 -5.46 -10.64 5.07
C SER A 124 -6.20 -10.01 6.25
N ALA A 125 -7.50 -9.69 6.08
CA ALA A 125 -8.33 -9.12 7.13
C ALA A 125 -8.53 -10.09 8.30
N ALA A 126 -8.71 -11.38 8.02
CA ALA A 126 -8.83 -12.41 9.06
C ALA A 126 -7.55 -12.55 9.89
N VAL A 127 -6.37 -12.56 9.24
CA VAL A 127 -5.08 -12.60 9.94
C VAL A 127 -4.86 -11.34 10.78
N LEU A 128 -5.24 -10.16 10.27
CA LEU A 128 -5.13 -8.91 11.01
C LEU A 128 -6.01 -8.90 12.26
N LEU A 129 -7.26 -9.37 12.14
CA LEU A 129 -8.19 -9.49 13.26
C LEU A 129 -7.70 -10.49 14.32
N LEU A 130 -7.12 -11.63 13.90
CA LEU A 130 -6.50 -12.59 14.81
C LEU A 130 -5.28 -11.99 15.52
N GLY A 131 -4.43 -11.24 14.81
CA GLY A 131 -3.29 -10.54 15.39
C GLY A 131 -3.70 -9.50 16.42
N ILE A 132 -4.72 -8.69 16.13
CA ILE A 132 -5.27 -7.70 17.07
C ILE A 132 -5.91 -8.40 18.28
N GLY A 133 -6.61 -9.51 18.06
CA GLY A 133 -7.20 -10.33 19.12
C GLY A 133 -6.13 -10.87 20.07
N ALA A 134 -5.09 -11.49 19.53
CA ALA A 134 -3.96 -12.02 20.30
C ALA A 134 -3.22 -10.90 21.07
N TRP A 135 -3.00 -9.74 20.46
CA TRP A 135 -2.37 -8.59 21.12
C TRP A 135 -3.20 -8.06 22.30
N ARG A 136 -4.53 -7.98 22.15
CA ARG A 136 -5.42 -7.56 23.25
C ARG A 136 -5.46 -8.56 24.40
N VAL A 137 -5.38 -9.86 24.11
CA VAL A 137 -5.33 -10.90 25.14
C VAL A 137 -3.98 -10.89 25.86
N ALA A 138 -2.87 -10.75 25.14
CA ALA A 138 -1.54 -10.64 25.74
C ALA A 138 -1.39 -9.39 26.63
N LYS A 139 -2.10 -8.29 26.33
CA LYS A 139 -2.15 -7.10 27.18
C LYS A 139 -3.06 -7.22 28.42
N ARG A 140 -3.85 -8.29 28.53
CA ARG A 140 -4.73 -8.54 29.69
C ARG A 140 -4.07 -9.31 30.82
N ASP A 141 -2.87 -9.84 30.59
CA ASP A 141 -2.04 -10.33 31.67
C ASP A 141 -1.48 -9.12 32.41
N ASP A 142 -2.25 -8.67 33.41
CA ASP A 142 -1.81 -7.85 34.52
C ASP A 142 -0.66 -8.63 35.19
N VAL A 143 0.56 -8.43 34.69
CA VAL A 143 1.77 -8.77 35.42
C VAL A 143 1.61 -8.06 36.76
N LYS A 144 1.37 -8.84 37.82
CA LYS A 144 1.49 -8.38 39.20
C LYS A 144 2.96 -8.02 39.39
N VAL A 145 3.33 -6.82 38.95
CA VAL A 145 4.59 -6.20 39.30
C VAL A 145 4.53 -6.08 40.81
N ALA A 146 5.41 -6.81 41.49
CA ALA A 146 5.54 -6.75 42.93
C ALA A 146 5.63 -5.28 43.35
N ALA A 147 4.84 -4.90 44.37
CA ALA A 147 4.84 -3.54 44.87
C ALA A 147 6.29 -3.18 45.26
N PRO A 148 6.82 -2.04 44.79
CA PRO A 148 8.12 -1.57 45.25
C PRO A 148 8.06 -1.39 46.78
N VAL A 149 8.95 -2.07 47.50
CA VAL A 149 9.09 -1.93 48.94
C VAL A 149 9.80 -0.61 49.20
N PHE A 150 9.10 0.34 49.81
CA PHE A 150 9.66 1.62 50.19
C PHE A 150 10.11 1.57 51.65
N GLU A 151 11.40 1.73 51.91
CA GLU A 151 11.95 1.77 53.26
C GLU A 151 12.24 3.22 53.69
N VAL A 152 12.02 3.52 54.97
CA VAL A 152 12.32 4.83 55.55
C VAL A 152 13.83 4.95 55.76
N PRO A 153 14.51 5.99 55.23
CA PRO A 153 15.94 6.17 55.41
C PRO A 153 16.36 6.21 56.89
N GLU A 154 17.46 5.52 57.24
CA GLU A 154 18.04 5.55 58.59
C GLU A 154 18.46 6.97 59.01
N VAL A 155 18.90 7.79 58.05
CA VAL A 155 19.24 9.21 58.25
C VAL A 155 18.21 10.09 57.55
N CYS A 156 17.25 10.63 58.31
CA CYS A 156 16.16 11.47 57.81
C CYS A 156 16.64 12.92 57.56
N THR A 157 17.46 13.11 56.52
CA THR A 157 17.76 14.45 56.01
C THR A 157 16.64 14.94 55.08
N PRO A 158 16.45 16.27 54.92
CA PRO A 158 15.43 16.81 54.01
C PRO A 158 15.56 16.27 52.57
N PHE A 159 16.79 16.10 52.07
CA PHE A 159 17.05 15.50 50.75
C PHE A 159 16.66 14.02 50.69
N ALA A 160 17.00 13.22 51.71
CA ALA A 160 16.67 11.80 51.73
C ALA A 160 15.16 11.56 51.78
N VAL A 161 14.42 12.40 52.51
CA VAL A 161 12.96 12.33 52.58
C VAL A 161 12.33 12.78 51.26
N ILE A 162 12.81 13.85 50.63
CA ILE A 162 12.30 14.28 49.32
C ILE A 162 12.54 13.20 48.25
N ASP A 163 13.73 12.59 48.20
CA ASP A 163 14.02 11.50 47.26
C ASP A 163 13.05 10.32 47.45
N LEU A 164 12.77 9.92 48.70
CA LEU A 164 11.77 8.90 49.01
C LEU A 164 10.37 9.29 48.50
N LEU A 165 9.91 10.51 48.79
CA LEU A 165 8.57 10.98 48.40
C LEU A 165 8.44 11.11 46.88
N GLN A 166 9.50 11.50 46.17
CA GLN A 166 9.53 11.55 44.70
C GLN A 166 9.44 10.16 44.08
N ARG A 167 10.13 9.16 44.66
CA ARG A 167 10.01 7.76 44.21
C ARG A 167 8.60 7.21 44.41
N ILE A 168 7.93 7.57 45.51
CA ILE A 168 6.52 7.22 45.74
C ILE A 168 5.61 7.90 44.71
N ALA A 169 5.87 9.18 44.38
CA ALA A 169 5.10 9.92 43.39
C ALA A 169 5.25 9.35 41.96
N ALA A 170 6.44 8.86 41.62
CA ALA A 170 6.75 8.23 40.34
C ALA A 170 6.25 6.78 40.22
N ALA A 171 5.74 6.20 41.31
CA ALA A 171 5.23 4.83 41.32
C ALA A 171 3.93 4.67 40.51
N PRO A 172 3.63 3.46 40.00
CA PRO A 172 2.49 3.22 39.13
C PRO A 172 1.14 3.70 39.70
N PRO A 173 0.15 4.06 38.85
CA PRO A 173 -1.16 4.56 39.25
C PRO A 173 -1.86 3.76 40.35
N LYS A 174 -1.65 2.44 40.36
CA LYS A 174 -2.28 1.46 41.26
C LYS A 174 -1.74 1.49 42.70
N SER A 175 -0.57 2.09 42.99
CA SER A 175 0.02 2.09 44.33
C SER A 175 -0.50 3.19 45.26
N LEU A 176 -1.04 4.29 44.71
CA LEU A 176 -1.51 5.43 45.50
C LEU A 176 -2.69 6.11 44.79
N ALA A 177 -3.79 6.35 45.52
CA ALA A 177 -4.97 7.04 44.99
C ALA A 177 -4.63 8.46 44.48
N ALA A 178 -5.33 8.94 43.45
CA ALA A 178 -5.04 10.23 42.82
C ALA A 178 -5.09 11.41 43.81
N THR A 179 -6.03 11.40 44.76
CA THR A 179 -6.16 12.41 45.81
C THR A 179 -4.98 12.43 46.78
N HIS A 180 -4.33 11.30 47.02
CA HIS A 180 -3.13 11.21 47.84
C HIS A 180 -1.88 11.72 47.09
N ARG A 181 -1.83 11.62 45.76
CA ARG A 181 -0.71 12.17 44.97
C ARG A 181 -0.64 13.69 45.02
N ASP A 182 -1.79 14.36 44.96
CA ASP A 182 -1.81 15.83 45.05
C ASP A 182 -1.32 16.32 46.41
N ARG A 183 -1.70 15.60 47.47
CA ARG A 183 -1.22 15.87 48.84
C ARG A 183 0.29 15.60 48.97
N LEU A 184 0.78 14.48 48.44
CA LEU A 184 2.21 14.15 48.40
C LEU A 184 3.05 15.25 47.72
N ARG A 185 2.55 15.78 46.59
CA ARG A 185 3.21 16.88 45.86
C ARG A 185 3.13 18.22 46.59
N SER A 186 2.18 18.41 47.49
CA SER A 186 2.12 19.56 48.39
C SER A 186 3.19 19.44 49.46
N ASP A 187 3.27 18.28 50.13
CA ASP A 187 4.23 18.02 51.20
C ASP A 187 5.69 18.15 50.71
N ILE A 188 6.01 17.65 49.50
CA ILE A 188 7.34 17.84 48.88
C ILE A 188 7.69 19.33 48.74
N ARG A 189 6.75 20.15 48.23
CA ARG A 189 6.97 21.58 48.01
C ARG A 189 7.12 22.36 49.31
N GLU A 190 6.41 21.96 50.36
CA GLU A 190 6.51 22.57 51.70
C GLU A 190 7.89 22.31 52.31
N ILE A 191 8.37 21.05 52.25
CA ILE A 191 9.72 20.67 52.72
C ILE A 191 10.79 21.42 51.91
N GLU A 192 10.62 21.54 50.60
CA GLU A 192 11.56 22.27 49.73
C GLU A 192 11.65 23.76 50.09
N GLN A 193 10.51 24.42 50.30
CA GLN A 193 10.47 25.82 50.67
C GLN A 193 11.05 26.07 52.06
N LEU A 194 10.78 25.18 53.02
CA LEU A 194 11.23 25.37 54.39
C LEU A 194 12.76 25.16 54.52
N HIS A 195 13.30 24.14 53.85
CA HIS A 195 14.70 23.72 54.02
C HIS A 195 15.67 24.24 52.96
N PHE A 196 15.20 24.70 51.80
CA PHE A 196 16.07 25.10 50.68
C PHE A 196 15.82 26.51 50.11
N ALA A 197 14.84 27.26 50.63
CA ALA A 197 14.63 28.63 50.17
C ALA A 197 15.68 29.62 50.75
N PRO A 198 16.17 30.60 49.97
CA PRO A 198 17.30 31.45 50.35
C PRO A 198 17.03 32.46 51.48
N ASN A 199 15.82 32.52 52.03
CA ASN A 199 15.39 33.48 53.06
C ASN A 199 14.72 32.84 54.28
N THR A 200 14.95 31.56 54.56
CA THR A 200 14.51 30.97 55.83
C THR A 200 15.61 31.14 56.88
N ALA A 201 15.38 32.05 57.83
CA ALA A 201 16.09 32.01 59.11
C ALA A 201 15.98 30.58 59.63
N GLN A 202 17.11 29.97 59.92
CA GLN A 202 17.30 28.54 60.10
C GLN A 202 16.40 28.03 61.22
N THR A 203 15.18 27.61 60.86
CA THR A 203 14.22 27.03 61.77
C THR A 203 14.32 25.54 61.49
N ASN A 204 14.87 24.78 62.44
CA ASN A 204 14.91 23.31 62.44
C ASN A 204 13.49 22.73 62.61
N GLY A 205 12.56 23.16 61.76
CA GLY A 205 11.15 23.25 62.07
C GLY A 205 10.24 22.64 61.01
N HIS A 206 10.63 21.54 60.37
CA HIS A 206 9.61 20.54 60.06
C HIS A 206 9.57 19.56 61.21
N GLY A 207 8.44 19.54 61.91
CA GLY A 207 8.12 18.49 62.86
C GLY A 207 8.44 17.13 62.25
N ASP A 208 9.33 16.42 62.94
CA ASP A 208 9.80 15.07 62.68
C ASP A 208 9.68 14.57 61.23
N LEU A 209 10.66 14.90 60.37
CA LEU A 209 10.76 14.38 59.00
C LEU A 209 10.59 12.85 58.92
N GLN A 210 10.97 12.14 59.99
CA GLN A 210 10.77 10.70 60.12
C GLN A 210 9.29 10.32 60.19
N SER A 211 8.45 11.11 60.87
CA SER A 211 7.00 10.91 60.96
C SER A 211 6.32 11.07 59.59
N ILE A 212 6.77 12.04 58.78
CA ILE A 212 6.27 12.28 57.42
C ILE A 212 6.61 11.09 56.52
N ALA A 213 7.88 10.65 56.54
CA ALA A 213 8.31 9.48 55.77
C ALA A 213 7.54 8.21 56.16
N ARG A 214 7.36 7.93 57.46
CA ARG A 214 6.60 6.78 57.94
C ARG A 214 5.13 6.82 57.55
N ASN A 215 4.49 7.99 57.60
CA ASN A 215 3.08 8.15 57.21
C ASN A 215 2.88 7.81 55.72
N TRP A 216 3.80 8.27 54.86
CA TRP A 216 3.71 8.01 53.42
C TRP A 216 4.01 6.55 53.07
N VAL A 217 4.98 5.92 53.72
CA VAL A 217 5.24 4.48 53.57
C VAL A 217 4.05 3.66 54.09
N GLY A 218 3.43 4.06 55.21
CA GLY A 218 2.28 3.38 55.79
C GLY A 218 1.00 3.46 54.94
N LYS A 219 0.86 4.47 54.07
CA LYS A 219 -0.28 4.60 53.12
C LYS A 219 -0.14 3.73 51.87
N LEU A 220 1.02 3.09 51.67
CA LEU A 220 1.31 2.22 50.54
C LEU A 220 1.11 0.74 50.87
N ASN A 221 0.99 0.40 52.16
CA ASN A 221 0.56 -0.89 52.68
C ASN A 221 -0.95 -0.92 52.90
#